data_AF-W7IUK5-F1
#
_entry.id   AF-W7IUK5-F1
#
_cell.length_a   1.000
_cell.length_b   1.000
_cell.length_c   1.000
_cell.angle_alpha   90.00
_cell.angle_beta   90.00
_cell.angle_gamma   90.00
#
_symmetry.space_group_name_H-M   'P 1'
#
loop_
_entity.id
_entity.type
_entity.pdbx_description
1 polymer ?
#
loop_
_entity_poly.entity_id
_entity_poly.type
_entity_poly.pdbx_seq_one_letter_code
_entity_poly.pdbx_strand_id
1 'polypeptide(L)'
;MDERNDDRGGAAEPDPVEAAQRRVEEVLLGGTRQFTRLEVCEKAGVPLERAMRLWRALGFATVADDAVVFTDRDIETLRLTDELMYRGILEPELATATARMLGQHLSRLAEWEVHVLRDVLAANPELLADERQLGRFIEQLVPQLESMQNFAWRRHLAAYAGRALSSTQDLESRSQVVGFADMVGFTTFTRRSDEAALVDVVDRFDMMTAEVVAENHGRIVKMLGDEVLFVADDPVHGGRIALALLERAEADDALPMLRAGLAYGRVLSRFGDVYGSTVNIASRLTSVARPGTVLVDRPLGDVLIEAREEFSVRHRRPVSVRGYSRLKHSVLRRAGDAQPSLVESVQQRAADLLGLSAEDQYEDDQDEAPAIALEPDTDAPRSRRAERDRSGRKPDRERSDKGRGKRRR
;
A
#
# COMPACT_ATOMS: atom_id res chain seq x y z
N MET A 1 -58.67 -41.24 -41.23
CA MET A 1 -58.01 -40.16 -41.98
C MET A 1 -58.91 -38.97 -41.73
N ASP A 2 -58.58 -37.95 -40.97
CA ASP A 2 -57.33 -37.34 -40.48
C ASP A 2 -57.81 -36.34 -39.40
N GLU A 3 -57.05 -35.78 -38.47
CA GLU A 3 -55.63 -35.66 -38.19
C GLU A 3 -55.58 -35.20 -36.72
N ARG A 4 -54.69 -35.79 -35.91
CA ARG A 4 -54.42 -35.31 -34.55
C ARG A 4 -53.53 -34.07 -34.68
N ASN A 5 -54.03 -32.93 -34.22
CA ASN A 5 -53.25 -31.70 -34.13
C ASN A 5 -52.28 -31.83 -32.93
N ASP A 6 -51.03 -32.16 -33.22
CA ASP A 6 -49.91 -32.22 -32.26
C ASP A 6 -49.40 -30.78 -32.05
N ASP A 7 -50.04 -30.06 -31.13
CA ASP A 7 -49.62 -28.72 -30.68
C ASP A 7 -48.40 -28.85 -29.76
N ARG A 8 -47.24 -29.08 -30.38
CA ARG A 8 -45.95 -28.94 -29.70
C ARG A 8 -45.59 -27.46 -29.68
N GLY A 9 -45.88 -26.81 -28.55
CA GLY A 9 -45.36 -25.49 -28.23
C GLY A 9 -43.85 -25.45 -28.44
N GLY A 10 -43.42 -24.74 -29.48
CA GLY A 10 -42.03 -24.40 -29.71
C GLY A 10 -41.57 -23.50 -28.57
N ALA A 11 -40.77 -24.04 -27.66
CA ALA A 11 -39.96 -23.22 -26.77
C ALA A 11 -39.10 -22.32 -27.67
N ALA A 12 -39.32 -21.01 -27.59
CA ALA A 12 -38.50 -20.03 -28.30
C ALA A 12 -37.02 -20.31 -27.96
N GLU A 13 -36.17 -20.39 -28.98
CA GLU A 13 -34.73 -20.46 -28.77
C GLU A 13 -34.31 -19.32 -27.85
N PRO A 14 -33.56 -19.61 -26.77
CA PRO A 14 -33.14 -18.58 -25.85
C PRO A 14 -32.35 -17.49 -26.56
N ASP A 15 -32.55 -16.24 -26.14
CA ASP A 15 -31.78 -15.09 -26.63
C ASP A 15 -30.27 -15.43 -26.52
N PRO A 16 -29.49 -15.31 -27.61
CA PRO A 16 -28.05 -15.59 -27.61
C PRO A 16 -27.29 -14.87 -26.49
N VAL A 17 -27.73 -13.66 -26.10
CA VAL A 17 -27.13 -12.91 -24.98
C VAL A 17 -27.43 -13.59 -23.65
N GLU A 18 -28.65 -14.07 -23.47
CA GLU A 18 -29.08 -14.76 -22.25
C GLU A 18 -28.43 -16.15 -22.13
N ALA A 19 -28.22 -16.84 -23.25
CA ALA A 19 -27.50 -18.10 -23.31
C ALA A 19 -26.00 -17.92 -22.96
N ALA A 20 -25.34 -16.90 -23.52
CA ALA A 20 -23.98 -16.52 -23.15
C ALA A 20 -23.87 -16.14 -21.67
N GLN A 21 -24.80 -15.33 -21.15
CA GLN A 21 -24.84 -14.96 -19.74
C GLN A 21 -24.95 -16.19 -18.83
N ARG A 22 -25.88 -17.11 -19.11
CA ARG A 22 -26.01 -18.37 -18.35
C ARG A 22 -24.72 -19.17 -18.37
N ARG A 23 -24.07 -19.27 -19.54
CA ARG A 23 -22.81 -20.00 -19.67
C ARG A 23 -21.70 -19.38 -18.82
N VAL A 24 -21.57 -18.06 -18.83
CA VAL A 24 -20.62 -17.33 -17.96
C VAL A 24 -20.92 -17.58 -16.49
N GLU A 25 -22.18 -17.47 -16.08
CA GLU A 25 -22.61 -17.69 -14.69
C GLU A 25 -22.30 -19.11 -14.22
N GLU A 26 -22.57 -20.14 -15.03
CA GLU A 26 -22.24 -21.54 -14.70
C GLU A 26 -20.74 -21.75 -14.45
N VAL A 27 -19.90 -21.13 -15.29
CA VAL A 27 -18.44 -21.24 -15.16
C VAL A 27 -17.96 -20.54 -13.89
N LEU A 28 -18.42 -19.31 -13.63
CA LEU A 28 -18.02 -18.52 -12.46
C LEU A 28 -18.51 -19.15 -11.14
N LEU A 29 -19.73 -19.69 -11.11
CA LEU A 29 -20.27 -20.38 -9.94
C LEU A 29 -19.71 -21.81 -9.79
N GLY A 30 -19.00 -22.32 -10.81
CA GLY A 30 -18.39 -23.65 -10.79
C GLY A 30 -19.38 -24.80 -10.85
N GLY A 31 -20.55 -24.58 -11.45
CA GLY A 31 -21.62 -25.55 -11.55
C GLY A 31 -22.96 -24.92 -11.92
N THR A 32 -23.91 -25.77 -12.29
CA THR A 32 -25.29 -25.35 -12.59
C THR A 32 -26.06 -25.07 -11.31
N ARG A 33 -26.97 -24.09 -11.34
CA ARG A 33 -27.92 -23.82 -10.25
C ARG A 33 -28.95 -24.94 -10.15
N GLN A 34 -29.01 -25.61 -9.00
CA GLN A 34 -29.84 -26.81 -8.81
C GLN A 34 -30.61 -26.81 -7.49
N PHE A 35 -30.24 -25.95 -6.54
CA PHE A 35 -30.81 -25.98 -5.19
C PHE A 35 -31.48 -24.67 -4.81
N THR A 36 -32.54 -24.80 -4.03
CA THR A 36 -33.15 -23.75 -3.22
C THR A 36 -32.34 -23.50 -1.95
N ARG A 37 -32.58 -22.35 -1.29
CA ARG A 37 -31.89 -22.04 -0.02
C ARG A 37 -32.16 -23.09 1.06
N LEU A 38 -33.38 -23.62 1.12
CA LEU A 38 -33.77 -24.62 2.10
C LEU A 38 -33.03 -25.95 1.88
N GLU A 39 -32.93 -26.39 0.63
CA GLU A 39 -32.17 -27.60 0.26
C GLU A 39 -30.67 -27.45 0.55
N VAL A 40 -30.08 -26.27 0.30
CA VAL A 40 -28.68 -26.00 0.64
C VAL A 40 -28.46 -26.13 2.15
N CYS A 41 -29.34 -25.54 2.97
CA CYS A 41 -29.23 -25.59 4.42
C CYS A 41 -29.38 -27.03 4.94
N GLU A 42 -30.35 -27.78 4.42
CA GLU A 42 -30.57 -29.19 4.76
C GLU A 42 -29.35 -30.04 4.40
N LYS A 43 -28.86 -29.96 3.15
CA LYS A 43 -27.70 -30.72 2.68
C LYS A 43 -26.42 -30.33 3.42
N ALA A 44 -26.23 -29.06 3.72
CA ALA A 44 -25.06 -28.58 4.47
C ALA A 44 -25.13 -28.99 5.96
N GLY A 45 -26.33 -29.24 6.50
CA GLY A 45 -26.56 -29.48 7.92
C GLY A 45 -26.51 -28.21 8.76
N VAL A 46 -26.80 -27.05 8.16
CA VAL A 46 -26.61 -25.73 8.78
C VAL A 46 -27.96 -25.04 8.99
N PRO A 47 -28.22 -24.47 10.19
CA PRO A 47 -29.48 -23.75 10.44
C PRO A 47 -29.70 -22.58 9.47
N LEU A 48 -30.91 -22.45 8.95
CA LEU A 48 -31.28 -21.42 7.97
C LEU A 48 -30.91 -20.00 8.43
N GLU A 49 -31.19 -19.65 9.69
CA GLU A 49 -30.86 -18.33 10.23
C GLU A 49 -29.37 -18.01 10.17
N ARG A 50 -28.51 -19.02 10.38
CA ARG A 50 -27.06 -18.88 10.33
C ARG A 50 -26.60 -18.69 8.89
N ALA A 51 -27.09 -19.51 7.98
CA ALA A 51 -26.80 -19.40 6.55
C ALA A 51 -27.21 -18.02 6.01
N MET A 52 -28.42 -17.55 6.32
CA MET A 52 -28.91 -16.23 5.91
C MET A 52 -28.09 -15.08 6.51
N ARG A 53 -27.62 -15.22 7.75
CA ARG A 53 -26.78 -14.20 8.39
C ARG A 53 -25.43 -14.06 7.68
N LEU A 54 -24.79 -15.18 7.35
CA LEU A 54 -23.53 -15.20 6.59
C LEU A 54 -23.72 -14.67 5.16
N TRP A 55 -24.77 -15.11 4.47
CA TRP A 55 -25.12 -14.67 3.12
C TRP A 55 -25.31 -13.14 3.03
N ARG A 56 -26.08 -12.58 3.96
CA ARG A 56 -26.28 -11.13 4.06
C ARG A 56 -25.00 -10.40 4.46
N ALA A 57 -24.19 -10.98 5.33
CA ALA A 57 -22.92 -10.39 5.72
C ALA A 57 -21.98 -10.26 4.51
N LEU A 58 -21.92 -11.27 3.64
CA LEU A 58 -21.17 -11.24 2.38
C LEU A 58 -21.69 -10.18 1.39
N GLY A 59 -22.87 -9.60 1.61
CA GLY A 59 -23.45 -8.55 0.77
C GLY A 59 -24.24 -9.08 -0.43
N PHE A 60 -24.50 -10.38 -0.49
CA PHE A 60 -25.26 -10.98 -1.59
C PHE A 60 -26.76 -10.63 -1.51
N ALA A 61 -27.38 -10.56 -2.70
CA ALA A 61 -28.81 -10.28 -2.82
C ALA A 61 -29.65 -11.34 -2.08
N THR A 62 -30.73 -10.90 -1.42
CA THR A 62 -31.66 -11.84 -0.78
C THR A 62 -32.57 -12.43 -1.85
N VAL A 63 -32.56 -13.75 -1.96
CA VAL A 63 -33.42 -14.52 -2.86
C VAL A 63 -34.61 -15.12 -2.13
N ALA A 64 -35.68 -15.40 -2.87
CA ALA A 64 -36.86 -16.11 -2.37
C ALA A 64 -36.49 -17.53 -1.92
N ASP A 65 -37.28 -18.12 -1.01
CA ASP A 65 -36.96 -19.44 -0.45
C ASP A 65 -37.08 -20.57 -1.46
N ASP A 66 -37.95 -20.42 -2.46
CA ASP A 66 -38.21 -21.36 -3.55
C ASP A 66 -37.34 -21.12 -4.79
N ALA A 67 -36.49 -20.08 -4.78
CA ALA A 67 -35.62 -19.77 -5.91
C ALA A 67 -34.48 -20.79 -6.03
N VAL A 68 -34.38 -21.45 -7.20
CA VAL A 68 -33.31 -22.41 -7.54
C VAL A 68 -32.10 -21.64 -8.08
N VAL A 69 -31.23 -21.22 -7.17
CA VAL A 69 -30.11 -20.32 -7.50
C VAL A 69 -28.75 -20.74 -6.94
N PHE A 70 -28.70 -21.84 -6.18
CA PHE A 70 -27.49 -22.32 -5.53
C PHE A 70 -26.93 -23.58 -6.19
N THR A 71 -25.65 -23.84 -5.95
CA THR A 71 -24.83 -24.91 -6.53
C THR A 71 -24.26 -25.83 -5.44
N ASP A 72 -23.57 -26.90 -5.84
CA ASP A 72 -22.85 -27.78 -4.90
C ASP A 72 -21.75 -27.02 -4.13
N ARG A 73 -21.08 -26.05 -4.76
CA ARG A 73 -20.04 -25.23 -4.12
C ARG A 73 -20.59 -24.40 -2.96
N ASP A 74 -21.84 -23.95 -3.04
CA ASP A 74 -22.49 -23.22 -1.95
C ASP A 74 -22.67 -24.12 -0.71
N ILE A 75 -23.02 -25.39 -0.93
CA ILE A 75 -23.17 -26.39 0.15
C ILE A 75 -21.81 -26.68 0.79
N GLU A 76 -20.78 -26.93 -0.02
CA GLU A 76 -19.43 -27.20 0.46
C GLU A 76 -18.86 -26.03 1.28
N THR A 77 -19.01 -24.81 0.77
CA THR A 77 -18.53 -23.59 1.44
C THR A 77 -19.24 -23.33 2.75
N LEU A 78 -20.57 -23.51 2.78
CA LEU A 78 -21.37 -23.35 3.99
C LEU A 78 -20.99 -24.39 5.05
N ARG A 79 -20.78 -25.65 4.64
CA ARG A 79 -20.36 -26.74 5.53
C ARG A 79 -18.97 -26.50 6.11
N LEU A 80 -18.00 -26.08 5.30
CA LEU A 80 -16.65 -25.75 5.76
C LEU A 80 -16.69 -24.63 6.82
N THR A 81 -17.46 -23.58 6.55
CA THR A 81 -17.59 -22.45 7.47
C THR A 81 -18.22 -22.87 8.79
N ASP A 82 -19.26 -23.71 8.74
CA ASP A 82 -19.92 -24.24 9.93
C ASP A 82 -19.01 -25.14 10.77
N GLU A 83 -18.20 -25.98 10.11
CA GLU A 83 -17.25 -26.85 10.78
C GLU A 83 -16.17 -26.06 11.56
N LEU A 84 -15.68 -24.96 11.00
CA LEU A 84 -14.74 -24.07 11.70
C LEU A 84 -15.37 -23.45 12.96
N MET A 85 -16.66 -23.11 12.91
CA MET A 85 -17.39 -22.59 14.07
C MET A 85 -17.66 -23.69 15.11
N TYR A 86 -18.09 -24.87 14.67
CA TYR A 86 -18.36 -26.01 15.55
C TYR A 86 -17.10 -26.44 16.33
N ARG A 87 -15.93 -26.42 15.68
CA ARG A 87 -14.63 -26.73 16.30
C ARG A 87 -14.08 -25.61 17.20
N GLY A 88 -14.78 -24.48 17.32
CA GLY A 88 -14.34 -23.32 18.10
C GLY A 88 -13.12 -22.59 17.51
N ILE A 89 -12.78 -22.84 16.24
CA ILE A 89 -11.70 -22.15 15.54
C ILE A 89 -12.13 -20.72 15.18
N LEU A 90 -13.42 -20.54 14.89
CA LEU A 90 -14.00 -19.25 14.51
C LEU A 90 -15.26 -18.98 15.33
N GLU A 91 -15.23 -17.95 16.17
CA GLU A 91 -16.42 -17.54 16.94
C GLU A 91 -17.53 -16.99 16.00
N PRO A 92 -18.83 -17.21 16.29
CA PRO A 92 -19.93 -16.80 15.42
C PRO A 92 -19.97 -15.30 15.07
N GLU A 93 -19.69 -14.44 16.05
CA GLU A 93 -19.61 -12.98 15.86
C GLU A 93 -18.43 -12.62 14.95
N LEU A 94 -17.29 -13.28 15.14
CA LEU A 94 -16.11 -13.08 14.32
C LEU A 94 -16.31 -13.61 12.90
N ALA A 95 -17.02 -14.73 12.72
CA ALA A 95 -17.40 -15.26 11.42
C ALA A 95 -18.23 -14.25 10.63
N THR A 96 -19.24 -13.66 11.26
CA THR A 96 -20.10 -12.66 10.63
C THR A 96 -19.33 -11.38 10.27
N ALA A 97 -18.43 -10.93 11.16
CA ALA A 97 -17.57 -9.78 10.88
C ALA A 97 -16.59 -10.05 9.72
N THR A 98 -16.01 -11.26 9.69
CA THR A 98 -15.08 -11.70 8.65
C THR A 98 -15.78 -11.83 7.30
N ALA A 99 -16.96 -12.45 7.27
CA ALA A 99 -17.80 -12.54 6.07
C ALA A 99 -18.12 -11.15 5.50
N ARG A 100 -18.42 -10.16 6.35
CA ARG A 100 -18.67 -8.78 5.90
C ARG A 100 -17.44 -8.13 5.29
N MET A 101 -16.30 -8.27 5.94
CA MET A 101 -15.04 -7.74 5.41
C MET A 101 -14.68 -8.39 4.07
N LEU A 102 -14.76 -9.72 3.98
CA LEU A 102 -14.51 -10.46 2.74
C LEU A 102 -15.45 -10.02 1.62
N GLY A 103 -16.75 -9.94 1.90
CA GLY A 103 -17.75 -9.50 0.93
C GLY A 103 -17.47 -8.09 0.38
N GLN A 104 -17.12 -7.15 1.25
CA GLN A 104 -16.78 -5.77 0.84
C GLN A 104 -15.54 -5.70 -0.06
N HIS A 105 -14.49 -6.48 0.24
CA HIS A 105 -13.28 -6.48 -0.57
C HIS A 105 -13.46 -7.23 -1.89
N LEU A 106 -14.07 -8.41 -1.86
CA LEU A 106 -14.29 -9.23 -3.06
C LEU A 106 -15.30 -8.59 -4.02
N SER A 107 -16.32 -7.88 -3.52
CA SER A 107 -17.25 -7.14 -4.38
C SER A 107 -16.54 -6.04 -5.19
N ARG A 108 -15.62 -5.30 -4.58
CA ARG A 108 -14.85 -4.25 -5.28
C ARG A 108 -13.86 -4.86 -6.27
N LEU A 109 -13.23 -5.97 -5.90
CA LEU A 109 -12.33 -6.69 -6.78
C LEU A 109 -13.06 -7.23 -8.02
N ALA A 110 -14.22 -7.87 -7.82
CA ALA A 110 -15.05 -8.38 -8.91
C ALA A 110 -15.52 -7.26 -9.84
N GLU A 111 -15.92 -6.10 -9.31
CA GLU A 111 -16.29 -4.93 -10.12
C GLU A 111 -15.13 -4.47 -11.02
N TRP A 112 -13.92 -4.39 -10.46
CA TRP A 112 -12.72 -4.05 -11.23
C TRP A 112 -12.36 -5.12 -12.27
N GLU A 113 -12.38 -6.41 -11.90
CA GLU A 113 -12.09 -7.52 -12.81
C GLU A 113 -13.08 -7.57 -13.99
N VAL A 114 -14.36 -7.28 -13.74
CA VAL A 114 -15.39 -7.17 -14.80
C VAL A 114 -15.12 -5.96 -15.71
N HIS A 115 -14.67 -4.83 -15.16
CA HIS A 115 -14.31 -3.67 -15.96
C HIS A 115 -13.14 -3.98 -16.92
N VAL A 116 -12.07 -4.58 -16.40
CA VAL A 116 -10.92 -5.00 -17.22
C VAL A 116 -11.34 -6.04 -18.25
N LEU A 117 -12.16 -7.02 -17.86
CA LEU A 117 -12.69 -8.02 -18.79
C LEU A 117 -13.49 -7.37 -19.92
N ARG A 118 -14.31 -6.36 -19.63
CA ARG A 118 -15.07 -5.62 -20.64
C ARG A 118 -14.15 -4.96 -21.67
N ASP A 119 -13.03 -4.37 -21.22
CA ASP A 119 -12.08 -3.71 -22.12
C ASP A 119 -11.35 -4.74 -23.00
N VAL A 120 -11.00 -5.91 -22.43
CA VAL A 120 -10.48 -7.04 -23.20
C VAL A 120 -11.51 -7.54 -24.23
N LEU A 121 -12.78 -7.70 -23.84
CA LEU A 121 -13.84 -8.14 -24.75
C LEU A 121 -14.12 -7.11 -25.86
N ALA A 122 -14.06 -5.81 -25.54
CA ALA A 122 -14.22 -4.74 -26.53
C ALA A 122 -13.09 -4.76 -27.58
N ALA A 123 -11.88 -5.12 -27.17
CA ALA A 123 -10.74 -5.29 -28.08
C ALA A 123 -10.78 -6.61 -28.87
N ASN A 124 -11.58 -7.60 -28.45
CA ASN A 124 -11.65 -8.94 -29.04
C ASN A 124 -13.12 -9.34 -29.31
N PRO A 125 -13.82 -8.66 -30.23
CA PRO A 125 -15.26 -8.81 -30.44
C PRO A 125 -15.68 -10.23 -30.92
N GLU A 126 -14.76 -11.01 -31.50
CA GLU A 126 -14.98 -12.40 -31.87
C GLU A 126 -15.28 -13.31 -30.67
N LEU A 127 -14.84 -12.96 -29.46
CA LEU A 127 -15.17 -13.71 -28.25
C LEU A 127 -16.67 -13.61 -27.93
N LEU A 128 -17.30 -12.47 -28.20
CA LEU A 128 -18.73 -12.25 -27.95
C LEU A 128 -19.62 -12.89 -29.03
N ALA A 129 -19.06 -13.25 -30.18
CA ALA A 129 -19.82 -13.82 -31.30
C ALA A 129 -20.21 -15.30 -31.08
N ASP A 130 -19.51 -16.02 -30.18
CA ASP A 130 -19.77 -17.42 -29.85
C ASP A 130 -19.74 -17.65 -28.33
N GLU A 131 -20.89 -17.96 -27.74
CA GLU A 131 -21.01 -18.27 -26.30
C GLU A 131 -20.07 -19.40 -25.83
N ARG A 132 -19.76 -20.36 -26.71
CA ARG A 132 -18.87 -21.48 -26.38
C ARG A 132 -17.42 -21.03 -26.37
N GLN A 133 -17.07 -20.04 -27.20
CA GLN A 133 -15.75 -19.44 -27.19
C GLN A 133 -15.57 -18.56 -25.95
N LEU A 134 -16.57 -17.72 -25.63
CA LEU A 134 -16.57 -16.92 -24.40
C LEU A 134 -16.48 -17.80 -23.15
N GLY A 135 -17.29 -18.86 -23.07
CA GLY A 135 -17.26 -19.81 -21.95
C GLY A 135 -15.89 -20.46 -21.77
N ARG A 136 -15.26 -20.94 -22.85
CA ARG A 136 -13.91 -21.52 -22.81
C ARG A 136 -12.84 -20.50 -22.39
N PHE A 137 -12.96 -19.26 -22.85
CA PHE A 137 -12.05 -18.18 -22.45
C PHE A 137 -12.12 -17.94 -20.94
N ILE A 138 -13.33 -17.83 -20.39
CA ILE A 138 -13.54 -17.61 -18.95
C ILE A 138 -13.09 -18.84 -18.13
N GLU A 139 -13.38 -20.06 -18.59
CA GLU A 139 -12.92 -21.31 -17.94
C GLU A 139 -11.39 -21.39 -17.84
N GLN A 140 -10.66 -20.82 -18.80
CA GLN A 140 -9.20 -20.75 -18.76
C GLN A 140 -8.69 -19.59 -17.91
N LEU A 141 -9.42 -18.47 -17.88
CA LEU A 141 -9.02 -17.26 -17.16
C LEU A 141 -9.22 -17.38 -15.64
N VAL A 142 -10.36 -17.91 -15.19
CA VAL A 142 -10.73 -17.97 -13.76
C VAL A 142 -9.64 -18.65 -12.91
N PRO A 143 -9.10 -19.83 -13.26
CA PRO A 143 -8.05 -20.47 -12.47
C PRO A 143 -6.75 -19.64 -12.39
N GLN A 144 -6.44 -18.84 -13.41
CA GLN A 144 -5.26 -17.95 -13.39
C GLN A 144 -5.47 -16.80 -12.40
N LEU A 145 -6.67 -16.19 -12.41
CA LEU A 145 -7.04 -15.14 -11.45
C LEU A 145 -7.04 -15.69 -10.02
N GLU A 146 -7.63 -16.86 -9.80
CA GLU A 146 -7.62 -17.54 -8.49
C GLU A 146 -6.19 -17.84 -8.01
N SER A 147 -5.31 -18.31 -8.89
CA SER A 147 -3.91 -18.60 -8.56
C SER A 147 -3.15 -17.33 -8.16
N MET A 148 -3.33 -16.25 -8.93
CA MET A 148 -2.73 -14.94 -8.65
C MET A 148 -3.22 -14.35 -7.33
N GLN A 149 -4.54 -14.37 -7.07
CA GLN A 149 -5.12 -13.94 -5.81
C GLN A 149 -4.59 -14.77 -4.64
N ASN A 150 -4.55 -16.10 -4.77
CA ASN A 150 -4.04 -16.99 -3.74
C ASN A 150 -2.56 -16.75 -3.42
N PHE A 151 -1.74 -16.50 -4.45
CA PHE A 151 -0.34 -16.13 -4.30
C PHE A 151 -0.19 -14.82 -3.51
N ALA A 152 -0.88 -13.77 -3.95
CA ALA A 152 -0.82 -12.45 -3.32
C ALA A 152 -1.31 -12.52 -1.86
N TRP A 153 -2.44 -13.17 -1.62
CA TRP A 153 -3.00 -13.38 -0.28
C TRP A 153 -2.00 -14.08 0.65
N ARG A 154 -1.37 -15.18 0.20
CA ARG A 154 -0.36 -15.90 0.99
C ARG A 154 0.86 -15.04 1.29
N ARG A 155 1.32 -14.23 0.32
CA ARG A 155 2.46 -13.33 0.52
C ARG A 155 2.15 -12.25 1.56
N HIS A 156 0.97 -11.64 1.49
CA HIS A 156 0.51 -10.71 2.50
C HIS A 156 0.37 -11.38 3.87
N LEU A 157 -0.27 -12.55 3.93
CA LEU A 157 -0.44 -13.30 5.17
C LEU A 157 0.91 -13.61 5.83
N ALA A 158 1.91 -14.06 5.07
CA ALA A 158 3.26 -14.30 5.56
C ALA A 158 3.92 -13.02 6.11
N ALA A 159 3.76 -11.89 5.42
CA ALA A 159 4.31 -10.60 5.87
C ALA A 159 3.66 -10.10 7.18
N TYR A 160 2.33 -10.24 7.32
CA TYR A 160 1.63 -9.85 8.56
C TYR A 160 1.84 -10.84 9.70
N ALA A 161 1.84 -12.15 9.42
CA ALA A 161 2.12 -13.16 10.42
C ALA A 161 3.52 -13.01 11.01
N GLY A 162 4.53 -12.72 10.19
CA GLY A 162 5.88 -12.41 10.66
C GLY A 162 5.89 -11.25 11.65
N ARG A 163 5.19 -10.15 11.34
CA ARG A 163 5.07 -8.98 12.22
C ARG A 163 4.26 -9.22 13.50
N ALA A 164 3.29 -10.11 13.45
CA ALA A 164 2.45 -10.48 14.60
C ALA A 164 3.21 -11.37 15.58
N LEU A 165 3.96 -12.34 15.06
CA LEU A 165 4.75 -13.28 15.86
C LEU A 165 6.01 -12.63 16.45
N SER A 166 6.58 -11.62 15.79
CA SER A 166 7.79 -10.93 16.27
C SER A 166 7.54 -9.89 17.35
N SER A 167 6.29 -9.49 17.62
CA SER A 167 5.99 -8.43 18.58
C SER A 167 5.52 -8.95 19.93
N THR A 168 6.21 -8.52 20.99
CA THR A 168 5.77 -8.67 22.39
C THR A 168 4.79 -7.59 22.84
N GLN A 169 4.55 -6.56 22.01
CA GLN A 169 3.58 -5.48 22.28
C GLN A 169 2.25 -5.75 21.59
N ASP A 170 1.18 -5.28 22.22
CA ASP A 170 -0.19 -5.35 21.73
C ASP A 170 -0.29 -4.89 20.27
N LEU A 171 -0.65 -5.81 19.37
CA LEU A 171 -0.78 -5.56 17.93
C LEU A 171 -1.72 -4.40 17.62
N GLU A 172 -2.67 -4.13 18.51
CA GLU A 172 -3.65 -3.07 18.38
C GLU A 172 -3.11 -1.69 18.77
N SER A 173 -1.94 -1.55 19.41
CA SER A 173 -1.44 -0.23 19.82
C SER A 173 0.07 -0.07 19.67
N ARG A 174 0.50 0.22 18.45
CA ARG A 174 1.91 0.53 18.11
C ARG A 174 2.08 2.00 17.78
N SER A 175 3.27 2.54 18.02
CA SER A 175 3.65 3.85 17.49
C SER A 175 4.07 3.70 16.03
N GLN A 176 3.44 4.45 15.13
CA GLN A 176 3.75 4.48 13.71
C GLN A 176 3.72 5.91 13.22
N VAL A 177 4.40 6.17 12.11
CA VAL A 177 4.15 7.38 11.33
C VAL A 177 2.86 7.17 10.56
N VAL A 178 1.96 8.16 10.65
CA VAL A 178 0.80 8.28 9.78
C VAL A 178 1.05 9.46 8.85
N GLY A 179 0.94 9.23 7.55
CA GLY A 179 1.08 10.26 6.54
C GLY A 179 -0.13 10.35 5.64
N PHE A 180 -0.51 11.58 5.31
CA PHE A 180 -1.46 11.89 4.26
C PHE A 180 -0.75 12.71 3.19
N ALA A 181 -0.95 12.38 1.92
CA ALA A 181 -0.49 13.16 0.77
C ALA A 181 -1.68 13.41 -0.16
N ASP A 182 -1.85 14.66 -0.60
CA ASP A 182 -3.06 15.15 -1.28
C ASP A 182 -2.68 15.99 -2.52
N MET A 183 -3.35 15.75 -3.65
CA MET A 183 -3.19 16.55 -4.88
C MET A 183 -3.84 17.92 -4.76
N VAL A 184 -3.03 18.97 -4.87
CA VAL A 184 -3.52 20.34 -4.75
C VAL A 184 -4.38 20.71 -5.94
N GLY A 185 -5.60 21.16 -5.67
CA GLY A 185 -6.49 21.69 -6.69
C GLY A 185 -7.17 20.63 -7.55
N PHE A 186 -7.09 19.35 -7.16
CA PHE A 186 -7.74 18.24 -7.87
C PHE A 186 -9.24 18.47 -8.09
N THR A 187 -9.96 18.98 -7.10
CA THR A 187 -11.39 19.36 -7.27
C THR A 187 -11.65 20.44 -8.32
N THR A 188 -10.65 21.25 -8.66
CA THR A 188 -10.74 22.21 -9.77
C THR A 188 -10.32 21.57 -11.09
N PHE A 189 -9.32 20.69 -11.06
CA PHE A 189 -8.90 19.87 -12.19
C PHE A 189 -10.07 19.00 -12.70
N THR A 190 -10.73 18.24 -11.82
CA THR A 190 -11.88 17.38 -12.17
C THR A 190 -13.02 18.11 -12.87
N ARG A 191 -13.26 19.39 -12.56
CA ARG A 191 -14.31 20.19 -13.22
C ARG A 191 -13.95 20.65 -14.62
N ARG A 192 -12.66 20.66 -14.97
CA ARG A 192 -12.14 21.21 -16.23
C ARG A 192 -11.60 20.13 -17.17
N SER A 193 -11.32 18.95 -16.64
CA SER A 193 -10.83 17.79 -17.38
C SER A 193 -11.99 16.96 -17.93
N ASP A 194 -11.75 16.28 -19.04
CA ASP A 194 -12.61 15.18 -19.45
C ASP A 194 -12.38 13.93 -18.57
N GLU A 195 -13.26 12.95 -18.71
CA GLU A 195 -13.22 11.72 -17.89
C GLU A 195 -11.93 10.94 -18.11
N ALA A 196 -11.40 10.91 -19.34
CA ALA A 196 -10.18 10.18 -19.68
C ALA A 196 -8.93 10.80 -19.01
N ALA A 197 -8.79 12.12 -19.04
CA ALA A 197 -7.70 12.82 -18.38
C ALA A 197 -7.77 12.70 -16.85
N LEU A 198 -8.98 12.60 -16.29
CA LEU A 198 -9.15 12.34 -14.86
C LEU A 198 -8.65 10.94 -14.48
N VAL A 199 -9.02 9.92 -15.25
CA VAL A 199 -8.57 8.54 -15.04
C VAL A 199 -7.05 8.44 -15.14
N ASP A 200 -6.44 9.03 -16.18
CA ASP A 200 -4.97 9.00 -16.35
C ASP A 200 -4.23 9.62 -15.16
N VAL A 201 -4.70 10.76 -14.63
CA VAL A 201 -4.07 11.40 -13.45
C VAL A 201 -4.22 10.54 -12.20
N VAL A 202 -5.38 9.93 -11.98
CA VAL A 202 -5.61 9.04 -10.82
C VAL A 202 -4.73 7.79 -10.92
N ASP A 203 -4.66 7.15 -12.10
CA ASP A 203 -3.84 5.95 -12.31
C ASP A 203 -2.34 6.25 -12.13
N ARG A 204 -1.86 7.39 -12.64
CA ARG A 204 -0.47 7.84 -12.42
C ARG A 204 -0.19 8.08 -10.95
N PHE A 205 -1.09 8.74 -10.24
CA PHE A 205 -0.95 9.00 -8.82
C PHE A 205 -0.94 7.71 -8.00
N ASP A 206 -1.84 6.77 -8.30
CA ASP A 206 -1.94 5.47 -7.64
C ASP A 206 -0.67 4.63 -7.86
N MET A 207 -0.18 4.54 -9.10
CA MET A 207 1.03 3.80 -9.45
C MET A 207 2.27 4.39 -8.78
N MET A 208 2.49 5.70 -8.91
CA MET A 208 3.60 6.41 -8.28
C MET A 208 3.58 6.25 -6.76
N THR A 209 2.40 6.36 -6.15
CA THR A 209 2.24 6.19 -4.70
C THR A 209 2.56 4.76 -4.25
N ALA A 210 2.08 3.74 -4.97
CA ALA A 210 2.36 2.34 -4.68
C ALA A 210 3.86 2.04 -4.71
N GLU A 211 4.58 2.55 -5.70
CA GLU A 211 6.03 2.40 -5.84
C GLU A 211 6.78 3.08 -4.68
N VAL A 212 6.53 4.38 -4.45
CA VAL A 212 7.23 5.15 -3.40
C VAL A 212 7.06 4.53 -2.04
N VAL A 213 5.83 4.16 -1.70
CA VAL A 213 5.50 3.61 -0.38
C VAL A 213 6.16 2.24 -0.20
N ALA A 214 6.19 1.40 -1.24
CA ALA A 214 6.83 0.08 -1.19
C ALA A 214 8.37 0.18 -1.07
N GLU A 215 9.01 1.04 -1.87
CA GLU A 215 10.46 1.27 -1.85
C GLU A 215 10.98 1.71 -0.49
N ASN A 216 10.16 2.45 0.25
CA ASN A 216 10.51 3.02 1.55
C ASN A 216 9.89 2.24 2.72
N HIS A 217 9.54 0.97 2.52
CA HIS A 217 9.03 0.07 3.56
C HIS A 217 7.78 0.58 4.30
N GLY A 218 6.98 1.40 3.63
CA GLY A 218 5.69 1.85 4.12
C GLY A 218 4.57 0.89 3.73
N ARG A 219 3.35 1.27 4.11
CA ARG A 219 2.13 0.58 3.76
C ARG A 219 1.04 1.60 3.43
N ILE A 220 0.44 1.46 2.25
CA ILE A 220 -0.80 2.16 1.92
C ILE A 220 -1.92 1.55 2.78
N VAL A 221 -2.63 2.40 3.52
CA VAL A 221 -3.82 2.02 4.26
C VAL A 221 -5.02 2.06 3.32
N LYS A 222 -5.17 3.18 2.60
CA LYS A 222 -6.22 3.40 1.62
C LYS A 222 -5.90 4.61 0.73
N MET A 223 -6.45 4.58 -0.48
CA MET A 223 -6.56 5.72 -1.39
C MET A 223 -7.97 6.32 -1.27
N LEU A 224 -8.06 7.65 -1.28
CA LEU A 224 -9.30 8.44 -1.28
C LEU A 224 -9.28 9.39 -2.49
N GLY A 225 -9.33 8.84 -3.70
CA GLY A 225 -9.27 9.63 -4.93
C GLY A 225 -7.91 10.33 -5.06
N ASP A 226 -7.87 11.60 -4.68
CA ASP A 226 -6.71 12.49 -4.74
C ASP A 226 -5.80 12.48 -3.50
N GLU A 227 -6.22 11.77 -2.45
CA GLU A 227 -5.47 11.66 -1.20
C GLU A 227 -5.06 10.21 -0.93
N VAL A 228 -3.81 10.00 -0.51
CA VAL A 228 -3.33 8.73 0.04
C VAL A 228 -3.21 8.82 1.56
N LEU A 229 -3.67 7.79 2.26
CA LEU A 229 -3.29 7.50 3.64
C LEU A 229 -2.28 6.35 3.67
N PHE A 230 -1.08 6.62 4.18
CA PHE A 230 -0.04 5.61 4.37
C PHE A 230 0.48 5.60 5.82
N VAL A 231 1.13 4.50 6.18
CA VAL A 231 1.84 4.37 7.45
C VAL A 231 3.24 3.81 7.24
N ALA A 232 4.15 4.15 8.16
CA ALA A 232 5.48 3.56 8.25
C ALA A 232 5.80 3.24 9.71
N ASP A 233 6.41 2.08 9.96
CA ASP A 233 6.84 1.69 11.31
C ASP A 233 8.02 2.55 11.79
N ASP A 234 8.89 2.97 10.86
CA ASP A 234 10.08 3.78 11.14
C ASP A 234 9.86 5.27 10.77
N PRO A 235 10.21 6.22 11.65
CA PRO A 235 10.13 7.66 11.40
C PRO A 235 10.86 8.14 10.13
N VAL A 236 12.07 7.65 9.87
CA VAL A 236 12.90 8.02 8.71
C VAL A 236 12.21 7.56 7.43
N HIS A 237 11.69 6.33 7.40
CA HIS A 237 10.91 5.82 6.27
C HIS A 237 9.68 6.68 5.97
N GLY A 238 8.94 7.10 7.01
CA GLY A 238 7.81 8.01 6.84
C GLY A 238 8.22 9.35 6.21
N GLY A 239 9.32 9.94 6.66
CA GLY A 239 9.88 11.16 6.08
C GLY A 239 10.29 10.99 4.61
N ARG A 240 10.95 9.88 4.26
CA ARG A 240 11.35 9.55 2.88
C ARG A 240 10.16 9.44 1.95
N ILE A 241 9.12 8.71 2.36
CA ILE A 241 7.89 8.53 1.55
C ILE A 241 7.31 9.90 1.19
N ALA A 242 7.11 10.76 2.18
CA ALA A 242 6.46 12.05 1.94
C ALA A 242 7.27 12.96 1.00
N LEU A 243 8.59 13.03 1.17
CA LEU A 243 9.44 13.83 0.28
C LEU A 243 9.48 13.23 -1.14
N ALA A 244 9.66 11.91 -1.26
CA ALA A 244 9.70 11.24 -2.56
C ALA A 244 8.38 11.33 -3.34
N LEU A 245 7.22 11.29 -2.66
CA LEU A 245 5.92 11.53 -3.30
C LEU A 245 5.87 12.93 -3.92
N LEU A 246 6.25 13.97 -3.16
CA LEU A 246 6.26 15.35 -3.64
C LEU A 246 7.25 15.53 -4.80
N GLU A 247 8.47 15.01 -4.66
CA GLU A 247 9.54 15.08 -5.66
C GLU A 247 9.11 14.42 -6.99
N ARG A 248 8.51 13.23 -6.94
CA ARG A 248 8.04 12.52 -8.14
C ARG A 248 6.83 13.17 -8.78
N ALA A 249 5.91 13.71 -7.99
CA ALA A 249 4.78 14.45 -8.52
C ALA A 249 5.20 15.80 -9.13
N GLU A 250 6.21 16.48 -8.57
CA GLU A 250 6.75 17.71 -9.15
C GLU A 250 7.51 17.45 -10.47
N ALA A 251 8.08 16.26 -10.63
CA ALA A 251 8.78 15.85 -11.85
C ALA A 251 7.86 15.34 -12.98
N ASP A 252 6.58 15.06 -12.70
CA ASP A 252 5.59 14.65 -13.70
C ASP A 252 4.62 15.81 -13.99
N ASP A 253 4.78 16.46 -15.14
CA ASP A 253 3.95 17.59 -15.58
C ASP A 253 2.44 17.26 -15.67
N ALA A 254 2.08 15.97 -15.77
CA ALA A 254 0.69 15.55 -15.79
C ALA A 254 0.06 15.53 -14.37
N LEU A 255 0.88 15.46 -13.32
CA LEU A 255 0.41 15.39 -11.94
C LEU A 255 0.32 16.79 -11.30
N PRO A 256 -0.79 17.09 -10.61
CA PRO A 256 -0.84 18.26 -9.74
C PRO A 256 0.21 18.18 -8.62
N MET A 257 0.72 19.32 -8.19
CA MET A 257 1.60 19.39 -7.02
C MET A 257 0.94 18.73 -5.80
N LEU A 258 1.73 17.96 -5.06
CA LEU A 258 1.28 17.38 -3.80
C LEU A 258 1.57 18.29 -2.62
N ARG A 259 0.83 18.05 -1.54
CA ARG A 259 1.17 18.49 -0.18
C ARG A 259 1.04 17.29 0.75
N ALA A 260 1.82 17.28 1.82
CA ALA A 260 1.78 16.18 2.78
C ALA A 260 1.81 16.64 4.23
N GLY A 261 1.17 15.85 5.09
CA GLY A 261 1.12 16.03 6.53
C GLY A 261 1.35 14.70 7.24
N LEU A 262 2.28 14.68 8.19
CA LEU A 262 2.68 13.49 8.91
C LEU A 262 2.65 13.70 10.41
N ALA A 263 2.30 12.65 11.14
CA ALA A 263 2.36 12.62 12.59
C ALA A 263 2.93 11.28 13.07
N TYR A 264 3.64 11.30 14.20
CA TYR A 264 4.21 10.09 14.80
C TYR A 264 3.65 9.85 16.19
N GLY A 265 3.09 8.66 16.40
CA GLY A 265 2.53 8.30 17.70
C GLY A 265 1.72 7.02 17.65
N ARG A 266 1.09 6.69 18.78
CA ARG A 266 0.27 5.49 18.92
C ARG A 266 -0.92 5.52 17.96
N VAL A 267 -1.18 4.41 17.30
CA VAL A 267 -2.35 4.19 16.43
C VAL A 267 -3.05 2.91 16.80
N LEU A 268 -4.37 2.91 16.65
CA LEU A 268 -5.20 1.71 16.73
C LEU A 268 -5.35 1.12 15.33
N SER A 269 -4.77 -0.05 15.10
CA SER A 269 -4.93 -0.77 13.82
C SER A 269 -6.10 -1.73 13.90
N ARG A 270 -7.08 -1.61 12.99
CA ARG A 270 -8.26 -2.48 12.97
C ARG A 270 -8.76 -2.70 11.55
N PHE A 271 -8.90 -3.96 11.16
CA PHE A 271 -9.39 -4.38 9.84
C PHE A 271 -8.67 -3.69 8.66
N GLY A 272 -7.34 -3.58 8.75
CA GLY A 272 -6.52 -2.92 7.71
C GLY A 272 -6.47 -1.40 7.80
N ASP A 273 -7.40 -0.75 8.52
CA ASP A 273 -7.45 0.69 8.73
C ASP A 273 -6.73 1.13 10.04
N VAL A 274 -6.51 2.44 10.18
CA VAL A 274 -5.84 3.05 11.35
C VAL A 274 -6.68 4.17 11.95
N TYR A 275 -6.71 4.23 13.28
CA TYR A 275 -7.50 5.20 14.04
C TYR A 275 -6.67 5.84 15.16
N GLY A 276 -7.06 7.05 15.56
CA GLY A 276 -6.50 7.71 16.76
C GLY A 276 -6.16 9.17 16.55
N SER A 277 -5.64 9.81 17.60
CA SER A 277 -5.21 11.21 17.57
C SER A 277 -4.10 11.47 16.56
N THR A 278 -3.19 10.52 16.37
CA THR A 278 -2.09 10.61 15.39
C THR A 278 -2.63 10.78 13.97
N VAL A 279 -3.64 9.99 13.57
CA VAL A 279 -4.30 10.09 12.27
C VAL A 279 -4.96 11.47 12.09
N ASN A 280 -5.65 11.94 13.13
CA ASN A 280 -6.29 13.25 13.11
C ASN A 280 -5.26 14.39 12.96
N ILE A 281 -4.12 14.32 13.65
CA ILE A 281 -3.07 15.33 13.55
C ILE A 281 -2.49 15.34 12.13
N ALA A 282 -2.13 14.19 11.58
CA ALA A 282 -1.57 14.09 10.22
C ALA A 282 -2.51 14.71 9.18
N SER A 283 -3.80 14.33 9.18
CA SER A 283 -4.81 14.90 8.29
C SER A 283 -4.94 16.43 8.44
N ARG A 284 -4.91 16.94 9.67
CA ARG A 284 -4.97 18.40 9.92
C ARG A 284 -3.73 19.14 9.44
N LEU A 285 -2.56 18.52 9.53
CA LEU A 285 -1.32 19.08 8.98
C LEU A 285 -1.39 19.14 7.46
N THR A 286 -1.85 18.09 6.78
CA THR A 286 -2.04 18.10 5.32
C THR A 286 -2.97 19.21 4.88
N SER A 287 -4.08 19.41 5.60
CA SER A 287 -5.07 20.46 5.28
C SER A 287 -4.49 21.89 5.32
N VAL A 288 -3.46 22.14 6.14
CA VAL A 288 -2.82 23.46 6.27
C VAL A 288 -1.46 23.54 5.59
N ALA A 289 -0.99 22.43 5.01
CA ALA A 289 0.22 22.40 4.21
C ALA A 289 0.00 23.21 2.92
N ARG A 290 1.04 23.95 2.54
CA ARG A 290 1.09 24.64 1.25
C ARG A 290 1.43 23.63 0.14
N PRO A 291 1.10 23.90 -1.12
CA PRO A 291 1.55 23.07 -2.24
C PRO A 291 3.07 22.91 -2.23
N GLY A 292 3.56 21.70 -2.51
CA GLY A 292 4.98 21.36 -2.48
C GLY A 292 5.60 21.36 -1.08
N THR A 293 4.81 21.22 -0.01
CA THR A 293 5.35 21.19 1.35
C THR A 293 4.94 19.95 2.15
N VAL A 294 5.89 19.45 2.93
CA VAL A 294 5.68 18.42 3.94
C VAL A 294 5.66 19.06 5.33
N LEU A 295 4.56 18.91 6.05
CA LEU A 295 4.45 19.29 7.45
C LEU A 295 4.52 18.05 8.34
N VAL A 296 5.33 18.12 9.40
CA VAL A 296 5.43 17.05 10.39
C VAL A 296 5.03 17.57 11.77
N ASP A 297 4.39 16.73 12.58
CA ASP A 297 4.13 17.06 13.97
C ASP A 297 5.44 17.15 14.78
N ARG A 298 5.35 17.69 15.99
CA ARG A 298 6.55 17.90 16.82
C ARG A 298 7.27 16.58 17.16
N PRO A 299 6.61 15.52 17.65
CA PRO A 299 7.25 14.23 17.89
C PRO A 299 8.04 13.70 16.69
N LEU A 300 7.46 13.71 15.48
CA LEU A 300 8.15 13.25 14.29
C LEU A 300 9.32 14.17 13.93
N GLY A 301 9.10 15.49 13.98
CA GLY A 301 10.15 16.46 13.70
C GLY A 301 11.35 16.35 14.63
N ASP A 302 11.11 16.11 15.92
CA ASP A 302 12.17 15.95 16.93
C ASP A 302 13.01 14.68 16.63
N VAL A 303 12.41 13.60 16.12
CA VAL A 303 13.15 12.39 15.69
C VAL A 303 13.92 12.63 14.38
N LEU A 304 13.30 13.27 13.39
CA LEU A 304 13.91 13.46 12.07
C LEU A 304 15.09 14.46 12.09
N ILE A 305 15.15 15.37 13.07
CA ILE A 305 16.29 16.26 13.28
C ILE A 305 17.59 15.47 13.51
N GLU A 306 17.52 14.30 14.16
CA GLU A 306 18.70 13.48 14.44
C GLU A 306 19.29 12.88 13.14
N ALA A 307 18.46 12.68 12.11
CA ALA A 307 18.86 12.23 10.78
C ALA A 307 19.20 13.42 9.84
N ARG A 308 19.98 14.39 10.35
CA ARG A 308 20.34 15.66 9.68
C ARG A 308 21.08 15.50 8.34
N GLU A 309 21.68 14.35 8.09
CA GLU A 309 22.35 14.04 6.82
C GLU A 309 21.35 13.82 5.69
N GLU A 310 20.11 13.48 6.03
CA GLU A 310 19.03 13.22 5.06
C GLU A 310 17.93 14.28 5.10
N PHE A 311 17.67 14.89 6.26
CA PHE A 311 16.56 15.82 6.44
C PHE A 311 16.96 17.18 6.99
N SER A 312 16.25 18.22 6.52
CA SER A 312 16.20 19.54 7.15
C SER A 312 14.81 19.76 7.77
N VAL A 313 14.78 20.01 9.09
CA VAL A 313 13.55 20.24 9.83
C VAL A 313 13.55 21.67 10.37
N ARG A 314 12.56 22.48 9.98
CA ARG A 314 12.42 23.87 10.43
C ARG A 314 11.12 24.06 11.20
N HIS A 315 11.21 24.34 12.49
CA HIS A 315 10.06 24.64 13.33
C HIS A 315 9.28 25.87 12.83
N ARG A 316 7.95 25.81 12.91
CA ARG A 316 7.06 26.91 12.56
C ARG A 316 6.22 27.36 13.74
N ARG A 317 5.58 28.53 13.59
CA ARG A 317 4.61 29.02 14.58
C ARG A 317 3.45 28.01 14.67
N PRO A 318 2.97 27.68 15.88
CA PRO A 318 1.83 26.79 16.02
C PRO A 318 0.61 27.34 15.27
N VAL A 319 -0.19 26.45 14.72
CA VAL A 319 -1.41 26.78 13.98
C VAL A 319 -2.64 26.30 14.75
N SER A 320 -3.72 27.07 14.67
CA SER A 320 -5.04 26.65 15.16
C SER A 320 -5.79 25.98 14.04
N VAL A 321 -6.21 24.73 14.26
CA VAL A 321 -7.00 23.94 13.33
C VAL A 321 -8.18 23.33 14.08
N ARG A 322 -9.18 22.81 13.36
CA ARG A 322 -10.34 22.17 13.99
C ARG A 322 -9.91 21.05 14.93
N GLY A 323 -10.21 21.21 16.22
CA GLY A 323 -9.86 20.26 17.28
C GLY A 323 -8.52 20.53 17.99
N TYR A 324 -7.69 21.47 17.50
CA TYR A 324 -6.37 21.77 18.08
C TYR A 324 -6.07 23.27 18.03
N SER A 325 -6.01 23.93 19.20
CA SER A 325 -5.79 25.38 19.28
C SER A 325 -4.34 25.82 19.14
N ARG A 326 -3.36 24.92 19.30
CA ARG A 326 -1.92 25.22 19.20
C ARG A 326 -1.15 24.02 18.65
N LEU A 327 -1.48 23.60 17.43
CA LEU A 327 -0.80 22.49 16.78
C LEU A 327 0.62 22.89 16.38
N LYS A 328 1.60 22.37 17.12
CA LYS A 328 3.03 22.55 16.85
C LYS A 328 3.45 21.64 15.70
N HIS A 329 4.18 22.20 14.74
CA HIS A 329 4.64 21.49 13.56
C HIS A 329 5.96 22.07 13.06
N SER A 330 6.60 21.30 12.19
CA SER A 330 7.81 21.69 11.46
C SER A 330 7.60 21.47 9.96
N VAL A 331 8.34 22.20 9.15
CA VAL A 331 8.48 21.89 7.71
C VAL A 331 9.64 20.91 7.57
N LEU A 332 9.39 19.81 6.86
CA LEU A 332 10.40 18.82 6.48
C LEU A 332 10.86 19.06 5.04
N ARG A 333 12.16 18.93 4.79
CA ARG A 333 12.81 18.96 3.47
C ARG A 333 13.97 17.98 3.42
N ARG A 334 14.52 17.70 2.23
CA ARG A 334 15.82 17.04 2.09
C ARG A 334 16.92 17.89 2.73
N ALA A 335 17.95 17.25 3.27
CA ALA A 335 19.20 17.91 3.59
C ALA A 335 19.80 18.47 2.29
N GLY A 336 20.20 19.75 2.29
CA GLY A 336 20.69 20.46 1.11
C GLY A 336 19.71 21.47 0.50
N ASP A 337 18.39 21.23 0.58
CA ASP A 337 17.33 22.16 0.09
C ASP A 337 17.05 23.33 1.05
N ALA A 338 17.99 23.58 1.96
CA ALA A 338 17.98 24.74 2.80
C ALA A 338 18.19 25.98 1.92
N GLN A 339 17.12 26.72 1.62
CA GLN A 339 17.27 28.08 1.11
C GLN A 339 18.31 28.80 1.97
N PRO A 340 19.34 29.43 1.37
CA PRO A 340 20.38 30.11 2.10
C PRO A 340 19.74 31.09 3.07
N SER A 341 20.33 31.21 4.25
CA SER A 341 19.86 32.17 5.25
C SER A 341 19.77 33.57 4.63
N LEU A 342 18.91 34.44 5.17
CA LEU A 342 18.85 35.85 4.76
C LEU A 342 20.25 36.50 4.80
N VAL A 343 21.12 36.05 5.72
CA VAL A 343 22.50 36.52 5.83
C VAL A 343 23.35 36.03 4.66
N GLU A 344 23.30 34.74 4.31
CA GLU A 344 24.01 34.19 3.15
C GLU A 344 23.48 34.75 1.84
N SER A 345 22.17 34.99 1.72
CA SER A 345 21.57 35.61 0.54
C SER A 345 21.97 37.08 0.38
N VAL A 346 22.15 37.80 1.49
CA VAL A 346 22.66 39.18 1.50
C VAL A 346 24.16 39.20 1.25
N GLN A 347 24.92 38.23 1.77
CA GLN A 347 26.36 38.09 1.51
C GLN A 347 26.63 37.72 0.05
N GLN A 348 25.86 36.81 -0.53
CA GLN A 348 25.97 36.44 -1.94
C GLN A 348 25.62 37.62 -2.84
N ARG A 349 24.51 38.32 -2.57
CA ARG A 349 24.15 39.55 -3.30
C ARG A 349 25.16 40.67 -3.10
N ALA A 350 25.77 40.78 -1.93
CA ALA A 350 26.83 41.76 -1.68
C ALA A 350 28.14 41.38 -2.40
N ALA A 351 28.48 40.09 -2.47
CA ALA A 351 29.63 39.59 -3.22
C ALA A 351 29.45 39.80 -4.74
N ASP A 352 28.26 39.54 -5.27
CA ASP A 352 27.93 39.77 -6.68
C ASP A 352 27.95 41.27 -7.02
N LEU A 353 27.46 42.13 -6.11
CA LEU A 353 27.44 43.58 -6.29
C LEU A 353 28.83 44.24 -6.13
N LEU A 354 29.75 43.58 -5.41
CA LEU A 354 31.14 44.00 -5.24
C LEU A 354 32.09 43.33 -6.25
N GLY A 355 31.59 42.47 -7.14
CA GLY A 355 32.41 41.79 -8.15
C GLY A 355 33.43 40.82 -7.55
N LEU A 356 33.13 40.23 -6.39
CA LEU A 356 34.01 39.31 -5.65
C LEU A 356 33.66 37.83 -5.86
N SER A 357 32.76 37.52 -6.81
CA SER A 357 32.48 36.14 -7.20
C SER A 357 33.73 35.52 -7.84
N ALA A 358 34.18 34.40 -7.28
CA ALA A 358 35.38 33.70 -7.70
C ALA A 358 35.16 32.94 -9.01
N GLU A 359 35.10 33.66 -10.13
CA GLU A 359 35.13 33.13 -11.50
C GLU A 359 35.60 34.27 -12.40
N ASP A 360 36.92 34.45 -12.50
CA ASP A 360 37.63 35.09 -13.64
C ASP A 360 39.13 35.21 -13.29
N GLN A 361 39.85 34.09 -13.28
CA GLN A 361 41.32 34.08 -13.38
C GLN A 361 41.80 32.82 -14.10
N TYR A 362 41.60 32.73 -15.42
CA TYR A 362 42.45 31.95 -16.33
C TYR A 362 42.29 32.46 -17.76
N GLU A 363 43.26 33.25 -18.24
CA GLU A 363 43.67 33.44 -19.65
C GLU A 363 45.06 34.10 -19.55
N ASP A 364 46.14 33.31 -19.53
CA ASP A 364 46.99 32.90 -20.65
C ASP A 364 47.74 34.09 -21.29
N ASP A 365 48.97 34.31 -20.84
CA ASP A 365 49.98 35.05 -21.59
C ASP A 365 51.27 34.22 -21.58
N GLN A 366 51.57 33.64 -22.74
CA GLN A 366 52.86 33.05 -23.09
C GLN A 366 53.83 34.19 -23.42
N ASP A 367 54.98 34.24 -22.75
CA ASP A 367 56.21 34.73 -23.39
C ASP A 367 57.47 34.21 -22.67
N GLU A 368 58.31 33.57 -23.50
CA GLU A 368 59.76 33.31 -23.48
C GLU A 368 60.53 33.04 -22.16
N ALA A 369 61.17 31.87 -22.16
CA ALA A 369 62.16 31.38 -21.18
C ALA A 369 63.52 32.11 -21.26
N PRO A 370 64.48 31.86 -20.32
CA PRO A 370 65.31 30.67 -20.52
C PRO A 370 65.69 29.86 -19.26
N ALA A 371 65.75 28.56 -19.52
CA ALA A 371 66.46 27.46 -18.88
C ALA A 371 67.54 27.77 -17.82
N ILE A 372 67.41 27.12 -16.66
CA ILE A 372 68.53 26.51 -15.95
C ILE A 372 68.13 25.06 -15.58
N ALA A 373 68.81 24.11 -16.21
CA ALA A 373 68.69 22.68 -15.95
C ALA A 373 69.49 22.30 -14.70
N LEU A 374 68.93 21.45 -13.83
CA LEU A 374 69.67 20.51 -12.97
C LEU A 374 68.70 19.44 -12.44
N GLU A 375 68.84 18.22 -12.94
CA GLU A 375 68.53 16.95 -12.24
C GLU A 375 69.64 15.95 -12.61
N PRO A 376 69.86 14.84 -11.89
CA PRO A 376 69.26 14.39 -10.62
C PRO A 376 70.34 14.00 -9.58
N ASP A 377 69.95 13.68 -8.34
CA ASP A 377 70.77 12.78 -7.52
C ASP A 377 69.94 11.69 -6.84
N THR A 378 70.46 10.49 -7.02
CA THR A 378 69.98 9.17 -6.64
C THR A 378 70.43 8.85 -5.21
N ASP A 379 69.55 8.30 -4.36
CA ASP A 379 69.84 7.00 -3.73
C ASP A 379 68.67 6.46 -2.89
N ALA A 380 68.44 5.15 -3.02
CA ALA A 380 67.68 4.32 -2.08
C ALA A 380 68.69 3.56 -1.18
N PRO A 381 68.33 2.84 -0.09
CA PRO A 381 67.62 1.57 -0.26
C PRO A 381 66.72 1.10 0.90
N ARG A 382 65.96 0.06 0.55
CA ARG A 382 65.08 -0.82 1.33
C ARG A 382 65.75 -1.52 2.51
N SER A 383 64.96 -1.91 3.52
CA SER A 383 65.20 -3.16 4.26
C SER A 383 63.90 -3.89 4.67
N ARG A 384 63.91 -5.22 4.47
CA ARG A 384 62.94 -6.24 4.88
C ARG A 384 63.49 -6.97 6.11
N ARG A 385 62.62 -7.41 7.04
CA ARG A 385 62.67 -8.68 7.84
C ARG A 385 61.47 -8.70 8.80
N ALA A 386 60.49 -9.60 8.69
CA ALA A 386 60.48 -11.05 8.97
C ALA A 386 60.57 -11.43 10.47
N GLU A 387 59.42 -11.92 10.97
CA GLU A 387 59.25 -13.22 11.66
C GLU A 387 59.75 -13.41 13.11
N ARG A 388 58.81 -13.70 14.04
CA ARG A 388 58.86 -14.87 14.95
C ARG A 388 57.65 -14.97 15.89
N ASP A 389 56.78 -15.91 15.54
CA ASP A 389 56.25 -17.01 16.34
C ASP A 389 56.69 -17.14 17.82
N ARG A 390 55.71 -17.35 18.72
CA ARG A 390 55.84 -18.24 19.90
C ARG A 390 54.49 -18.54 20.57
N SER A 391 54.14 -19.81 20.48
CA SER A 391 53.14 -20.57 21.23
C SER A 391 53.40 -20.60 22.75
N GLY A 392 52.34 -20.84 23.55
CA GLY A 392 52.51 -21.00 24.99
C GLY A 392 51.24 -21.20 25.84
N ARG A 393 50.53 -22.31 25.62
CA ARG A 393 49.95 -23.21 26.66
C ARG A 393 49.11 -22.64 27.84
N LYS A 394 47.82 -23.04 27.83
CA LYS A 394 46.94 -23.33 28.99
C LYS A 394 47.59 -24.35 29.98
N PRO A 395 47.16 -24.41 31.26
CA PRO A 395 46.06 -25.33 31.63
C PRO A 395 45.10 -24.86 32.72
N ASP A 396 43.98 -25.58 32.76
CA ASP A 396 42.83 -25.55 33.66
C ASP A 396 43.15 -25.60 35.15
N ARG A 397 42.19 -25.11 35.96
CA ARG A 397 41.72 -25.80 37.17
C ARG A 397 40.30 -25.38 37.55
N GLU A 398 39.42 -26.37 37.57
CA GLU A 398 38.13 -26.39 38.25
C GLU A 398 38.28 -26.09 39.75
N ARG A 399 37.27 -25.44 40.34
CA ARG A 399 36.67 -25.90 41.61
C ARG A 399 35.32 -25.23 41.86
N SER A 400 34.31 -26.10 41.96
CA SER A 400 33.02 -25.90 42.62
C SER A 400 33.16 -25.25 44.00
N ASP A 401 32.18 -24.43 44.41
CA ASP A 401 31.29 -24.82 45.51
C ASP A 401 30.01 -23.97 45.58
N LYS A 402 29.00 -24.62 46.18
CA LYS A 402 27.59 -24.34 46.43
C LYS A 402 27.26 -23.00 47.10
N GLY A 403 26.00 -22.59 46.98
CA GLY A 403 25.30 -21.98 48.12
C GLY A 403 24.07 -21.12 47.86
N ARG A 404 22.89 -21.76 47.75
CA ARG A 404 21.60 -21.40 48.38
C ARG A 404 21.20 -19.91 48.62
N GLY A 405 19.96 -19.59 48.22
CA GLY A 405 19.06 -18.66 48.94
C GLY A 405 17.98 -18.03 48.04
N LYS A 406 16.86 -18.68 47.75
CA LYS A 406 15.54 -18.55 48.43
C LYS A 406 15.12 -17.11 48.82
N ARG A 407 14.11 -16.56 48.12
CA ARG A 407 12.86 -15.87 48.60
C ARG A 407 12.33 -14.95 47.49
N ARG A 408 11.20 -15.28 46.85
CA ARG A 408 9.84 -14.75 47.16
C ARG A 408 9.81 -13.23 47.41
N ARG A 409 9.32 -12.49 46.42
CA ARG A 409 8.04 -11.77 46.47
C ARG A 409 7.41 -11.75 45.09
#